data_AF-A0A3C1EUK8-F1
#
_entry.id   AF-A0A3C1EUK8-F1
#
_cell.length_a   1.000
_cell.length_b   1.000
_cell.length_c   1.000
_cell.angle_alpha   90.00
_cell.angle_beta   90.00
_cell.angle_gamma   90.00
#
_symmetry.space_group_name_H-M   'P 1'
#
loop_
_entity.id
_entity.type
_entity.pdbx_description
1 polymer ?
#
loop_
_entity_poly.entity_id
_entity_poly.type
_entity_poly.pdbx_seq_one_letter_code
_entity_poly.pdbx_strand_id
1 'polypeptide(L)'
;TVIGTEHGDIKSIMITSPTQSLISTDPGINVKGEVANSDGEYTVQVYDQSEVVGETSSKSSNWEFEKGSDWSEGSHLLKAQIKGESTVSENVDFTVDSTPPQISTSSISVKLSEDVYVLSFKIDDTWTDLRIINGSATIPVTSENKMEIIVEVPVKGLGNKVVIMASDIQGNIAQLDITEYFPEEGSSKGTSIFLSITNANVGDQISIGIVSLIFVLLCIEIFVYWKKGKLKEITGDLFTIGTWWLILTIAIFNGFTGLIN
;
A
#
# COMPACT_ATOMS: atom_id res chain seq x y z
N THR A 1 -44.87 53.00 27.52
CA THR A 1 -44.62 51.94 26.54
C THR A 1 -43.18 51.50 26.71
N VAL A 2 -42.95 50.34 27.33
CA VAL A 2 -41.60 49.77 27.40
C VAL A 2 -41.35 49.18 26.01
N ILE A 3 -40.45 49.81 25.26
CA ILE A 3 -39.99 49.28 23.98
C ILE A 3 -39.04 48.15 24.33
N GLY A 4 -39.50 46.90 24.21
CA GLY A 4 -38.64 45.74 24.34
C GLY A 4 -37.64 45.74 23.20
N THR A 5 -36.37 45.98 23.51
CA THR A 5 -35.26 45.75 22.59
C THR A 5 -34.96 44.25 22.61
N GLU A 6 -35.67 43.46 21.81
CA GLU A 6 -35.18 42.13 21.46
C GLU A 6 -34.03 42.32 20.46
N HIS A 7 -32.80 42.33 20.97
CA HIS A 7 -31.65 41.84 20.21
C HIS A 7 -31.70 40.32 20.34
N GLY A 8 -32.47 39.68 19.47
CA GLY A 8 -32.43 38.23 19.33
C GLY A 8 -31.14 37.89 18.60
N ASP A 9 -30.16 37.35 19.32
CA ASP A 9 -28.94 36.84 18.71
C ASP A 9 -29.30 35.69 17.75
N ILE A 10 -28.88 35.79 16.48
CA ILE A 10 -29.22 34.81 15.45
C ILE A 10 -28.45 33.51 15.73
N LYS A 11 -29.17 32.39 15.83
CA LYS A 11 -28.56 31.06 15.97
C LYS A 11 -27.74 30.72 14.73
N SER A 12 -26.49 30.33 14.92
CA SER A 12 -25.55 30.02 13.83
C SER A 12 -24.73 28.77 14.14
N ILE A 13 -24.23 28.13 13.09
CA ILE A 13 -23.34 26.97 13.18
C ILE A 13 -22.15 27.17 12.24
N MET A 14 -20.97 26.75 12.67
CA MET A 14 -19.76 26.76 11.84
C MET A 14 -18.93 25.50 12.05
N ILE A 15 -18.13 25.17 11.04
CA ILE A 15 -17.09 24.15 11.10
C ILE A 15 -15.77 24.88 11.41
N THR A 16 -15.06 24.43 12.44
CA THR A 16 -13.75 24.96 12.86
C THR A 16 -12.60 24.02 12.49
N SER A 17 -12.89 22.74 12.25
CA SER A 17 -11.95 21.76 11.73
C SER A 17 -12.69 20.73 10.87
N PRO A 18 -12.17 20.36 9.68
CA PRO A 18 -10.99 20.91 9.01
C PRO A 18 -11.15 22.41 8.67
N THR A 19 -10.03 23.10 8.42
CA THR A 19 -10.04 24.49 7.94
C THR A 19 -10.18 24.54 6.42
N GLN A 20 -10.63 25.68 5.89
CA GLN A 20 -10.75 25.89 4.44
C GLN A 20 -9.48 25.51 3.69
N SER A 21 -9.63 24.68 2.65
CA SER A 21 -8.57 24.22 1.75
C SER A 21 -7.41 23.50 2.44
N LEU A 22 -7.68 22.90 3.60
CA LEU A 22 -6.74 22.00 4.27
C LEU A 22 -6.45 20.79 3.36
N ILE A 23 -5.18 20.41 3.27
CA ILE A 23 -4.78 19.09 2.76
C ILE A 23 -4.33 18.26 3.97
N SER A 24 -5.07 17.20 4.27
CA SER A 24 -4.83 16.32 5.41
C SER A 24 -4.16 15.02 4.94
N THR A 25 -3.09 14.61 5.62
CA THR A 25 -2.50 13.27 5.49
C THR A 25 -3.15 12.26 6.44
N ASP A 26 -4.02 12.72 7.34
CA ASP A 26 -4.82 11.89 8.21
C ASP A 26 -6.23 11.70 7.60
N PRO A 27 -6.55 10.50 7.09
CA PRO A 27 -7.87 10.22 6.54
C PRO A 27 -8.92 9.99 7.64
N GLY A 28 -8.53 9.92 8.92
CA GLY A 28 -9.44 9.78 10.06
C GLY A 28 -9.86 11.11 10.69
N ILE A 29 -9.59 12.25 10.03
CA ILE A 29 -9.82 13.58 10.61
C ILE A 29 -11.28 13.79 11.07
N ASN A 30 -11.42 14.21 12.33
CA ASN A 30 -12.72 14.55 12.91
C ASN A 30 -13.20 15.92 12.41
N VAL A 31 -14.53 16.08 12.30
CA VAL A 31 -15.13 17.38 12.00
C VAL A 31 -15.53 18.03 13.30
N LYS A 32 -14.99 19.22 13.57
CA LYS A 32 -15.29 20.00 14.77
C LYS A 32 -15.94 21.31 14.38
N GLY A 33 -16.74 21.85 15.29
CA GLY A 33 -17.36 23.13 15.06
C GLY A 33 -17.98 23.74 16.29
N GLU A 34 -18.63 24.87 16.06
CA GLU A 34 -19.27 25.67 17.09
C GLU A 34 -20.69 26.04 16.69
N VAL A 35 -21.57 26.16 17.67
CA VAL A 35 -22.94 26.68 17.54
C VAL A 35 -23.10 27.86 18.48
N ALA A 36 -23.52 29.00 17.95
CA ALA A 36 -23.88 30.17 18.74
C ALA A 36 -25.39 30.21 18.98
N ASN A 37 -25.81 30.70 20.15
CA ASN A 37 -27.21 30.88 20.54
C ASN A 37 -28.02 29.58 20.46
N SER A 38 -27.42 28.48 20.92
CA SER A 38 -28.13 27.21 21.16
C SER A 38 -28.52 27.08 22.62
N ASP A 39 -29.81 26.86 22.86
CA ASP A 39 -30.33 26.48 24.16
C ASP A 39 -30.56 24.97 24.18
N GLY A 40 -29.96 24.28 25.16
CA GLY A 40 -30.16 22.85 25.38
C GLY A 40 -29.36 21.93 24.46
N GLU A 41 -29.81 20.68 24.38
CA GLU A 41 -29.19 19.65 23.54
C GLU A 41 -29.60 19.84 22.08
N TYR A 42 -28.62 19.80 21.19
CA TYR A 42 -28.83 19.87 19.75
C TYR A 42 -28.11 18.72 19.04
N THR A 43 -28.56 18.42 17.82
CA THR A 43 -27.95 17.42 16.95
C THR A 43 -27.49 18.09 15.67
N VAL A 44 -26.24 17.88 15.29
CA VAL A 44 -25.63 18.36 14.05
C VAL A 44 -25.59 17.23 13.05
N GLN A 45 -26.10 17.47 11.85
CA GLN A 45 -25.91 16.61 10.68
C GLN A 45 -24.74 17.15 9.88
N VAL A 46 -23.77 16.27 9.59
CA VAL A 46 -22.62 16.59 8.75
C VAL A 46 -22.87 16.03 7.36
N TYR A 47 -22.66 16.87 6.38
CA TYR A 47 -22.78 16.56 4.97
C TYR A 47 -21.41 16.60 4.33
N ASP A 48 -21.16 15.66 3.43
CA ASP A 48 -20.10 15.76 2.44
C ASP A 48 -20.74 15.89 1.06
N GLN A 49 -20.42 16.99 0.39
CA GLN A 49 -21.09 17.47 -0.81
C GLN A 49 -22.60 17.66 -0.58
N SER A 50 -23.41 16.64 -0.85
CA SER A 50 -24.86 16.64 -0.65
C SER A 50 -25.37 15.43 0.15
N GLU A 51 -24.49 14.52 0.55
CA GLU A 51 -24.85 13.32 1.28
C GLU A 51 -24.58 13.48 2.77
N VAL A 52 -25.49 12.98 3.60
CA VAL A 52 -25.30 12.94 5.06
C VAL A 52 -24.29 11.84 5.36
N VAL A 53 -23.12 12.22 5.88
CA VAL A 53 -22.08 11.27 6.30
C VAL A 53 -22.25 10.81 7.75
N GLY A 54 -23.01 11.58 8.54
CA GLY A 54 -23.37 11.19 9.90
C GLY A 54 -23.93 12.35 10.72
N GLU A 55 -24.10 12.09 12.01
CA GLU A 55 -24.63 13.05 12.97
C GLU A 55 -23.97 12.93 14.34
N THR A 56 -23.98 14.03 15.08
CA THR A 56 -23.46 14.10 16.45
C THR A 56 -24.37 14.97 17.30
N SER A 57 -24.47 14.67 18.60
CA SER A 57 -25.27 15.45 19.55
C SER A 57 -24.35 16.13 20.57
N SER A 58 -24.66 17.37 20.91
CA SER A 58 -23.91 18.13 21.91
C SER A 58 -24.83 18.98 22.78
N LYS A 59 -24.33 19.29 23.99
CA LYS A 59 -24.96 20.20 24.97
C LYS A 59 -24.10 21.45 25.22
N SER A 60 -22.89 21.49 24.66
CA SER A 60 -21.99 22.66 24.73
C SER A 60 -22.05 23.46 23.45
N SER A 61 -21.51 24.68 23.45
CA SER A 61 -21.31 25.46 22.21
C SER A 61 -20.46 24.72 21.17
N ASN A 62 -19.58 23.83 21.61
CA ASN A 62 -18.71 23.06 20.73
C ASN A 62 -19.33 21.70 20.42
N TRP A 63 -19.09 21.21 19.21
CA TRP A 63 -19.49 19.88 18.76
C TRP A 63 -18.34 19.21 17.99
N GLU A 64 -18.34 17.89 18.02
CA GLU A 64 -17.36 17.06 17.34
C GLU A 64 -18.08 15.85 16.74
N PHE A 65 -17.83 15.62 15.46
CA PHE A 65 -18.32 14.49 14.69
C PHE A 65 -17.14 13.59 14.31
N GLU A 66 -17.19 12.36 14.82
CA GLU A 66 -16.29 11.28 14.45
C GLU A 66 -16.98 10.41 13.39
N LYS A 67 -16.42 10.33 12.19
CA LYS A 67 -17.01 9.55 11.09
C LYS A 67 -16.99 8.04 11.35
N GLY A 68 -16.10 7.58 12.24
CA GLY A 68 -15.91 6.16 12.59
C GLY A 68 -15.31 5.31 11.45
N SER A 69 -14.96 5.94 10.33
CA SER A 69 -14.31 5.35 9.17
C SER A 69 -13.53 6.43 8.44
N ASP A 70 -12.48 6.02 7.73
CA ASP A 70 -11.64 6.91 6.95
C ASP A 70 -12.44 7.66 5.87
N TRP A 71 -12.10 8.92 5.67
CA TRP A 71 -12.48 9.69 4.50
C TRP A 71 -11.80 9.11 3.26
N SER A 72 -12.45 9.19 2.10
CA SER A 72 -11.83 8.75 0.85
C SER A 72 -10.72 9.71 0.43
N GLU A 73 -9.76 9.24 -0.37
CA GLU A 73 -8.77 10.13 -0.98
C GLU A 73 -9.45 11.18 -1.88
N GLY A 74 -8.87 12.37 -1.93
CA GLY A 74 -9.32 13.46 -2.79
C GLY A 74 -10.12 14.56 -2.07
N SER A 75 -10.84 15.35 -2.85
CA SER A 75 -11.49 16.58 -2.38
C SER A 75 -12.89 16.31 -1.80
N HIS A 76 -13.15 16.96 -0.68
CA HIS A 76 -14.38 16.91 0.08
C HIS A 76 -14.94 18.32 0.28
N LEU A 77 -16.26 18.42 0.40
CA LEU A 77 -16.94 19.70 0.62
C LEU A 77 -17.92 19.54 1.78
N LEU A 78 -17.49 19.95 2.97
CA LEU A 78 -18.27 19.78 4.18
C LEU A 78 -19.29 20.88 4.38
N LYS A 79 -20.42 20.49 4.97
CA LYS A 79 -21.45 21.40 5.44
C LYS A 79 -22.10 20.82 6.70
N ALA A 80 -22.35 21.66 7.69
CA ALA A 80 -23.01 21.27 8.93
C ALA A 80 -24.40 21.91 9.01
N GLN A 81 -25.39 21.18 9.52
CA GLN A 81 -26.74 21.68 9.73
C GLN A 81 -27.26 21.20 11.08
N ILE A 82 -27.99 22.06 11.79
CA ILE A 82 -28.70 21.64 13.00
C ILE A 82 -29.96 20.86 12.58
N LYS A 83 -30.08 19.61 13.03
CA LYS A 83 -31.16 18.69 12.67
C LYS A 83 -32.52 19.27 13.02
N GLY A 84 -33.41 19.37 12.03
CA GLY A 84 -34.75 19.93 12.21
C GLY A 84 -34.83 21.47 12.17
N GLU A 85 -33.71 22.14 11.95
CA GLU A 85 -33.63 23.61 11.80
C GLU A 85 -33.08 24.00 10.42
N SER A 86 -33.29 25.26 10.03
CA SER A 86 -32.74 25.84 8.79
C SER A 86 -31.36 26.46 8.97
N THR A 87 -30.75 26.34 10.16
CA THR A 87 -29.43 26.87 10.47
C THR A 87 -28.36 25.95 9.91
N VAL A 88 -27.63 26.46 8.90
CA VAL A 88 -26.63 25.74 8.12
C VAL A 88 -25.32 26.53 8.14
N SER A 89 -24.19 25.84 8.14
CA SER A 89 -22.86 26.47 8.07
C SER A 89 -22.52 26.92 6.65
N GLU A 90 -21.50 27.75 6.55
CA GLU A 90 -20.75 27.88 5.29
C GLU A 90 -20.14 26.53 4.88
N ASN A 91 -19.87 26.38 3.59
CA ASN A 91 -19.17 25.20 3.08
C ASN A 91 -17.68 25.29 3.41
N VAL A 92 -17.08 24.16 3.80
CA VAL A 92 -15.64 24.04 4.02
C VAL A 92 -15.08 22.97 3.10
N ASP A 93 -14.20 23.35 2.18
CA ASP A 93 -13.46 22.37 1.39
C ASP A 93 -12.22 21.88 2.12
N PHE A 94 -11.91 20.59 1.98
CA PHE A 94 -10.64 20.01 2.37
C PHE A 94 -10.30 18.84 1.43
N THR A 95 -9.04 18.43 1.41
CA THR A 95 -8.55 17.31 0.60
C THR A 95 -7.86 16.31 1.50
N VAL A 96 -8.12 15.03 1.29
CA VAL A 96 -7.39 13.93 1.91
C VAL A 96 -6.36 13.41 0.92
N ASP A 97 -5.11 13.37 1.35
CA ASP A 97 -3.98 12.82 0.62
C ASP A 97 -3.11 12.04 1.60
N SER A 98 -3.48 10.78 1.84
CA SER A 98 -2.76 9.88 2.76
C SER A 98 -1.94 8.82 2.02
N THR A 99 -1.98 8.84 0.68
CA THR A 99 -1.42 7.78 -0.16
C THR A 99 0.05 8.04 -0.47
N PRO A 100 0.99 7.18 -0.04
CA PRO A 100 2.39 7.33 -0.38
C PRO A 100 2.67 6.96 -1.86
N PRO A 101 3.77 7.48 -2.45
CA PRO A 101 4.17 7.13 -3.82
C PRO A 101 4.36 5.62 -4.03
N GLN A 102 3.89 5.07 -5.14
CA GLN A 102 4.04 3.65 -5.42
C GLN A 102 5.33 3.32 -6.19
N ILE A 103 6.18 2.48 -5.58
CA ILE A 103 7.42 1.97 -6.20
C ILE A 103 7.11 0.63 -6.89
N SER A 104 7.27 0.54 -8.20
CA SER A 104 6.91 -0.66 -8.97
C SER A 104 7.97 -1.75 -8.79
N THR A 105 7.72 -2.70 -7.89
CA THR A 105 8.67 -3.79 -7.57
C THR A 105 9.11 -4.62 -8.77
N SER A 106 8.22 -4.82 -9.74
CA SER A 106 8.47 -5.55 -10.99
C SER A 106 9.41 -4.83 -11.95
N SER A 107 9.61 -3.52 -11.77
CA SER A 107 10.49 -2.69 -12.61
C SER A 107 11.94 -2.67 -12.12
N ILE A 108 12.21 -3.20 -10.92
CA ILE A 108 13.51 -3.12 -10.27
C ILE A 108 14.52 -4.00 -11.02
N SER A 109 15.63 -3.39 -11.42
CA SER A 109 16.76 -4.08 -12.01
C SER A 109 18.06 -3.51 -11.46
N VAL A 110 18.98 -4.41 -11.09
CA VAL A 110 20.31 -4.05 -10.62
C VAL A 110 21.32 -4.72 -11.54
N LYS A 111 22.26 -3.92 -12.07
CA LYS A 111 23.36 -4.41 -12.92
C LYS A 111 24.69 -3.96 -12.33
N LEU A 112 25.62 -4.89 -12.18
CA LEU A 112 26.99 -4.58 -11.79
C LEU A 112 27.75 -4.02 -13.00
N SER A 113 28.37 -2.86 -12.84
CA SER A 113 29.25 -2.21 -13.82
C SER A 113 30.52 -1.74 -13.12
N GLU A 114 31.62 -2.44 -13.36
CA GLU A 114 32.93 -2.19 -12.71
C GLU A 114 32.82 -2.11 -11.17
N ASP A 115 32.79 -0.91 -10.60
CA ASP A 115 32.74 -0.65 -9.15
C ASP A 115 31.41 -0.07 -8.65
N VAL A 116 30.38 -0.02 -9.50
CA VAL A 116 29.05 0.48 -9.17
C VAL A 116 27.94 -0.49 -9.56
N TYR A 117 26.89 -0.52 -8.75
CA TYR A 117 25.61 -1.11 -9.11
C TYR A 117 24.72 -0.04 -9.74
N VAL A 118 24.30 -0.27 -10.99
CA VAL A 118 23.30 0.55 -11.65
C VAL A 118 21.93 0.00 -11.29
N LEU A 119 21.24 0.70 -10.38
CA LEU A 119 19.87 0.44 -9.96
C LEU A 119 18.91 1.21 -10.86
N SER A 120 17.97 0.52 -11.50
CA SER A 120 16.87 1.11 -12.25
C SER A 120 15.52 0.65 -11.72
N PHE A 121 14.57 1.57 -11.58
CA PHE A 121 13.21 1.27 -11.14
C PHE A 121 12.24 2.38 -11.58
N LYS A 122 10.95 2.13 -11.38
CA LYS A 122 9.87 3.05 -11.68
C LYS A 122 9.09 3.43 -10.42
N ILE A 123 8.61 4.66 -10.41
CA ILE A 123 7.63 5.16 -9.45
C ILE A 123 6.45 5.66 -10.27
N ASP A 124 5.26 5.13 -10.00
CA ASP A 124 4.05 5.40 -10.78
C ASP A 124 3.44 6.78 -10.45
N ASP A 125 3.74 7.30 -9.25
CA ASP A 125 3.22 8.57 -8.73
C ASP A 125 4.29 9.67 -8.67
N THR A 126 3.83 10.89 -8.36
CA THR A 126 4.74 12.01 -8.13
C THR A 126 5.45 11.90 -6.79
N TRP A 127 6.75 12.14 -6.79
CA TRP A 127 7.58 12.24 -5.58
C TRP A 127 8.33 13.58 -5.54
N THR A 128 8.66 14.03 -4.34
CA THR A 128 9.44 15.25 -4.08
C THR A 128 10.82 14.96 -3.51
N ASP A 129 10.95 13.92 -2.68
CA ASP A 129 12.21 13.45 -2.11
C ASP A 129 12.38 11.95 -2.39
N LEU A 130 13.54 11.57 -2.90
CA LEU A 130 13.88 10.18 -3.21
C LEU A 130 15.31 9.91 -2.74
N ARG A 131 15.47 8.83 -1.98
CA ARG A 131 16.73 8.46 -1.35
C ARG A 131 16.96 6.96 -1.45
N ILE A 132 18.20 6.58 -1.67
CA ILE A 132 18.66 5.21 -1.47
C ILE A 132 19.42 5.15 -0.15
N ILE A 133 18.95 4.33 0.77
CA ILE A 133 19.59 4.08 2.06
C ILE A 133 20.42 2.81 1.90
N ASN A 134 21.74 2.91 2.04
CA ASN A 134 22.68 1.81 1.94
C ASN A 134 23.44 1.67 3.26
N GLY A 135 22.98 0.78 4.14
CA GLY A 135 23.49 0.68 5.50
C GLY A 135 23.37 2.02 6.25
N SER A 136 24.52 2.64 6.55
CA SER A 136 24.58 3.97 7.19
C SER A 136 24.66 5.14 6.21
N ALA A 137 24.81 4.88 4.91
CA ALA A 137 24.88 5.90 3.88
C ALA A 137 23.49 6.22 3.33
N THR A 138 23.26 7.49 2.99
CA THR A 138 22.04 7.93 2.30
C THR A 138 22.44 8.66 1.04
N ILE A 139 21.97 8.17 -0.10
CA ILE A 139 22.25 8.71 -1.43
C ILE A 139 20.99 9.43 -1.88
N PRO A 140 20.96 10.77 -1.90
CA PRO A 140 19.84 11.50 -2.48
C PRO A 140 19.80 11.28 -3.98
N VAL A 141 18.60 11.10 -4.53
CA VAL A 141 18.40 10.83 -5.95
C VAL A 141 17.73 12.03 -6.60
N THR A 142 18.39 12.55 -7.63
CA THR A 142 17.82 13.55 -8.54
C THR A 142 17.71 12.93 -9.92
N SER A 143 16.52 12.92 -10.50
CA SER A 143 16.28 12.42 -11.86
C SER A 143 15.51 13.46 -12.66
N GLU A 144 15.90 13.65 -13.93
CA GLU A 144 15.12 14.44 -14.88
C GLU A 144 13.80 13.72 -15.25
N ASN A 145 13.84 12.38 -15.31
CA ASN A 145 12.66 11.55 -15.50
C ASN A 145 12.18 10.99 -14.16
N LYS A 146 11.05 11.51 -13.67
CA LYS A 146 10.48 11.08 -12.39
C LYS A 146 9.80 9.71 -12.42
N MET A 147 9.52 9.15 -13.60
CA MET A 147 8.87 7.84 -13.74
C MET A 147 9.87 6.70 -13.91
N GLU A 148 11.05 6.96 -14.49
CA GLU A 148 12.11 5.96 -14.66
C GLU A 148 13.39 6.50 -14.07
N ILE A 149 13.78 5.91 -12.95
CA ILE A 149 14.88 6.37 -12.12
C ILE A 149 16.06 5.43 -12.36
N ILE A 150 17.24 6.02 -12.57
CA ILE A 150 18.51 5.31 -12.67
C ILE A 150 19.45 5.92 -11.63
N VAL A 151 20.02 5.08 -10.77
CA VAL A 151 20.91 5.48 -9.67
C VAL A 151 22.13 4.59 -9.66
N GLU A 152 23.31 5.20 -9.46
CA GLU A 152 24.54 4.48 -9.21
C GLU A 152 24.75 4.30 -7.70
N VAL A 153 24.81 3.05 -7.26
CA VAL A 153 25.08 2.66 -5.88
C VAL A 153 26.50 2.08 -5.82
N PRO A 154 27.42 2.68 -5.05
CA PRO A 154 28.79 2.16 -4.93
C PRO A 154 28.82 0.73 -4.39
N VAL A 155 29.62 -0.15 -5.01
CA VAL A 155 29.83 -1.53 -4.51
C VAL A 155 30.59 -1.49 -3.18
N LYS A 156 31.59 -0.60 -3.10
CA LYS A 156 32.40 -0.44 -1.89
C LYS A 156 31.55 0.14 -0.76
N GLY A 157 31.48 -0.58 0.35
CA GLY A 157 30.70 -0.17 1.51
C GLY A 157 29.20 -0.42 1.34
N LEU A 158 28.82 -1.34 0.46
CA LEU A 158 27.46 -1.88 0.43
C LEU A 158 27.15 -2.47 1.81
N GLY A 159 26.14 -1.91 2.47
CA GLY A 159 25.66 -2.38 3.75
C GLY A 159 24.76 -3.60 3.59
N ASN A 160 24.44 -4.23 4.71
CA ASN A 160 23.58 -5.41 4.76
C ASN A 160 22.10 -5.11 4.42
N LYS A 161 21.76 -3.84 4.21
CA LYS A 161 20.40 -3.41 3.90
C LYS A 161 20.44 -2.26 2.90
N VAL A 162 19.74 -2.43 1.79
CA VAL A 162 19.53 -1.38 0.78
C VAL A 162 18.04 -1.10 0.66
N VAL A 163 17.62 0.15 0.88
CA VAL A 163 16.22 0.56 0.89
C VAL A 163 16.01 1.75 -0.03
N ILE A 164 14.98 1.68 -0.88
CA ILE A 164 14.45 2.84 -1.60
C ILE A 164 13.47 3.53 -0.66
N MET A 165 13.66 4.84 -0.44
CA MET A 165 12.73 5.68 0.30
C MET A 165 12.28 6.83 -0.58
N ALA A 166 10.97 6.96 -0.78
CA ALA A 166 10.36 8.04 -1.57
C ALA A 166 9.31 8.76 -0.72
N SER A 167 9.18 10.08 -0.88
CA SER A 167 8.07 10.83 -0.32
C SER A 167 7.43 11.77 -1.35
N ASP A 168 6.12 11.99 -1.22
CA ASP A 168 5.38 12.96 -2.03
C ASP A 168 5.50 14.39 -1.45
N ILE A 169 4.66 15.30 -1.95
CA ILE A 169 4.62 16.70 -1.53
C ILE A 169 3.96 16.89 -0.15
N GLN A 170 3.09 15.97 0.26
CA GLN A 170 2.41 16.00 1.56
C GLN A 170 3.18 15.28 2.66
N GLY A 171 4.28 14.62 2.29
CA GLY A 171 5.17 13.91 3.20
C GLY A 171 4.76 12.47 3.46
N ASN A 172 3.87 11.89 2.65
CA ASN A 172 3.59 10.46 2.72
C ASN A 172 4.81 9.70 2.20
N ILE A 173 5.25 8.68 2.94
CA ILE A 173 6.52 7.98 2.70
C ILE A 173 6.26 6.55 2.26
N ALA A 174 6.91 6.15 1.17
CA ALA A 174 7.07 4.75 0.78
C ALA A 174 8.51 4.29 1.06
N GLN A 175 8.64 3.08 1.60
CA GLN A 175 9.92 2.41 1.80
C GLN A 175 9.86 1.00 1.22
N LEU A 176 10.87 0.64 0.43
CA LEU A 176 11.01 -0.69 -0.15
C LEU A 176 12.41 -1.22 0.06
N ASP A 177 12.51 -2.37 0.74
CA ASP A 177 13.77 -3.11 0.88
C ASP A 177 14.08 -3.81 -0.44
N ILE A 178 15.26 -3.55 -0.99
CA ILE A 178 15.75 -4.09 -2.26
C ILE A 178 17.08 -4.84 -2.09
N THR A 179 17.41 -5.22 -0.86
CA THR A 179 18.70 -5.87 -0.54
C THR A 179 18.93 -7.12 -1.38
N GLU A 180 17.89 -7.91 -1.62
CA GLU A 180 17.97 -9.17 -2.41
C GLU A 180 18.41 -8.99 -3.86
N TYR A 181 18.30 -7.77 -4.41
CA TYR A 181 18.71 -7.46 -5.78
C TYR A 181 20.22 -7.23 -5.92
N PHE A 182 20.94 -7.09 -4.80
CA PHE A 182 22.39 -6.90 -4.80
C PHE A 182 23.09 -8.22 -4.45
N PRO A 183 24.04 -8.70 -5.28
CA PRO A 183 24.76 -9.93 -5.00
C PRO A 183 25.71 -9.74 -3.80
N GLU A 184 25.73 -10.73 -2.90
CA GLU A 184 26.69 -10.78 -1.80
C GLU A 184 28.13 -10.97 -2.33
N GLU A 185 29.09 -10.23 -1.75
CA GLU A 185 30.52 -10.40 -2.02
C GLU A 185 30.94 -11.85 -1.71
N GLY A 186 31.26 -12.62 -2.76
CA GLY A 186 31.69 -14.02 -2.66
C GLY A 186 30.93 -15.00 -3.56
N SER A 187 29.84 -14.57 -4.19
CA SER A 187 29.16 -15.38 -5.22
C SER A 187 29.97 -15.37 -6.53
N SER A 188 30.66 -16.49 -6.80
CA SER A 188 31.53 -16.66 -7.97
C SER A 188 30.83 -16.35 -9.29
N LYS A 189 31.57 -15.74 -10.23
CA LYS A 189 31.32 -15.73 -11.69
C LYS A 189 30.94 -17.14 -12.17
N GLY A 190 29.65 -17.41 -12.18
CA GLY A 190 29.03 -18.57 -12.79
C GLY A 190 27.66 -18.10 -13.19
N THR A 191 27.37 -18.16 -14.50
CA THR A 191 26.10 -17.81 -15.14
C THR A 191 24.90 -18.12 -14.25
N SER A 192 24.51 -17.17 -13.41
CA SER A 192 23.27 -17.25 -12.66
C SER A 192 22.20 -16.90 -13.68
N ILE A 193 21.68 -17.95 -14.31
CA ILE A 193 20.39 -17.89 -14.98
C ILE A 193 19.46 -17.27 -13.94
N PHE A 194 19.14 -15.99 -14.13
CA PHE A 194 18.13 -15.27 -13.38
C PHE A 194 16.83 -16.06 -13.57
N LEU A 195 16.53 -16.94 -12.64
CA LEU A 195 15.17 -17.36 -12.41
C LEU A 195 14.50 -16.13 -11.81
N SER A 196 13.85 -15.35 -12.67
CA SER A 196 12.79 -14.43 -12.29
C SER A 196 11.69 -15.25 -11.62
N ILE A 197 11.86 -15.54 -10.34
CA ILE A 197 10.78 -16.00 -9.48
C ILE A 197 10.03 -14.72 -9.12
N THR A 198 8.94 -14.51 -9.86
CA THR A 198 7.95 -13.48 -9.62
C THR A 198 7.60 -13.40 -8.14
N ASN A 199 7.71 -12.18 -7.58
CA ASN A 199 7.08 -11.81 -6.32
C ASN A 199 5.58 -12.09 -6.43
N ALA A 200 5.15 -13.20 -5.84
CA ALA A 200 3.76 -13.58 -5.79
C ALA A 200 3.43 -14.01 -4.37
N ASN A 201 2.33 -13.44 -3.86
CA ASN A 201 1.87 -13.51 -2.49
C ASN A 201 2.16 -14.85 -1.79
N VAL A 202 2.90 -14.75 -0.69
CA VAL A 202 3.34 -15.85 0.15
C VAL A 202 2.13 -16.40 0.91
N GLY A 203 1.62 -17.53 0.44
CA GLY A 203 0.57 -18.31 1.09
C GLY A 203 0.35 -19.63 0.36
N ASP A 204 0.07 -19.57 -0.95
CA ASP A 204 -0.28 -20.75 -1.76
C ASP A 204 0.68 -21.05 -2.92
N GLN A 205 1.49 -20.08 -3.37
CA GLN A 205 2.19 -20.21 -4.66
C GLN A 205 3.54 -20.94 -4.62
N ILE A 206 4.23 -20.97 -3.47
CA ILE A 206 5.49 -21.72 -3.31
C ILE A 206 5.25 -23.22 -3.57
N SER A 207 4.12 -23.74 -3.09
CA SER A 207 3.72 -25.13 -3.27
C SER A 207 3.48 -25.49 -4.74
N ILE A 208 2.84 -24.61 -5.51
CA ILE A 208 2.57 -24.83 -6.94
C ILE A 208 3.85 -24.77 -7.79
N GLY A 209 4.75 -23.83 -7.47
CA GLY A 209 6.04 -23.70 -8.17
C GLY A 209 6.92 -24.94 -8.00
N ILE A 210 7.02 -25.46 -6.78
CA ILE A 210 7.79 -26.68 -6.47
C ILE A 210 7.19 -27.90 -7.16
N VAL A 211 5.86 -28.08 -7.12
CA VAL A 211 5.18 -29.21 -7.79
C VAL A 211 5.38 -29.17 -9.30
N SER A 212 5.30 -27.98 -9.91
CA SER A 212 5.53 -27.81 -11.34
C SER A 212 6.98 -28.10 -11.74
N LEU A 213 7.95 -27.69 -10.92
CA LEU A 213 9.36 -27.98 -11.15
C LEU A 213 9.65 -29.49 -11.06
N ILE A 214 9.12 -30.17 -10.04
CA ILE A 214 9.26 -31.63 -9.89
C ILE A 214 8.62 -32.35 -11.09
N PHE A 215 7.46 -31.89 -11.58
CA PHE A 215 6.81 -32.46 -12.75
C PHE A 215 7.69 -32.35 -14.01
N VAL A 216 8.30 -31.18 -14.25
CA VAL A 216 9.20 -30.95 -15.38
C VAL A 216 10.42 -31.88 -15.30
N LEU A 217 11.02 -32.02 -14.11
CA LEU A 217 12.15 -32.94 -13.91
C LEU A 217 11.76 -34.40 -14.18
N LEU A 218 10.56 -34.80 -13.76
CA LEU A 218 10.02 -36.14 -14.01
C LEU A 218 9.80 -36.36 -15.53
N CYS A 219 9.25 -35.38 -16.25
CA CYS A 219 9.12 -35.44 -17.71
C CYS A 219 10.47 -35.54 -18.43
N ILE A 220 11.48 -34.79 -17.97
CA ILE A 220 12.84 -34.86 -18.51
C ILE A 220 13.44 -36.25 -18.27
N GLU A 221 13.28 -36.80 -17.07
CA GLU A 221 13.76 -38.13 -16.72
C GLU A 221 13.12 -39.21 -17.61
N ILE A 222 11.79 -39.21 -17.73
CA ILE A 222 11.06 -40.11 -18.64
C ILE A 222 11.61 -40.00 -20.06
N PHE A 223 11.80 -38.77 -20.56
CA PHE A 223 12.29 -38.53 -21.91
C PHE A 223 13.71 -39.09 -22.11
N VAL A 224 14.60 -38.90 -21.13
CA VAL A 224 15.98 -39.44 -21.17
C VAL A 224 15.96 -40.97 -21.17
N TYR A 225 15.15 -41.60 -20.34
CA TYR A 225 15.06 -43.06 -20.27
C TYR A 225 14.34 -43.68 -21.48
N TRP A 226 13.38 -42.97 -22.06
CA TRP A 226 12.75 -43.35 -23.32
C TRP A 226 13.76 -43.34 -24.47
N LYS A 227 14.55 -42.27 -24.58
CA LYS A 227 15.63 -42.16 -25.58
C LYS A 227 16.70 -43.25 -25.42
N LYS A 228 16.94 -43.70 -24.19
CA LYS A 228 17.90 -44.77 -23.87
C LYS A 228 17.32 -46.18 -23.97
N GLY A 229 16.02 -46.34 -24.29
CA GLY A 229 15.36 -47.65 -24.40
C GLY A 229 15.23 -48.43 -23.08
N LYS A 230 15.45 -47.77 -21.94
CA LYS A 230 15.54 -48.38 -20.60
C LYS A 230 14.31 -48.17 -19.72
N LEU A 231 13.19 -47.73 -20.30
CA LEU A 231 11.93 -47.48 -19.57
C LEU A 231 11.49 -48.66 -18.70
N LYS A 232 11.68 -49.90 -19.17
CA LYS A 232 11.29 -51.12 -18.44
C LYS A 232 12.07 -51.33 -17.14
N GLU A 233 13.29 -50.79 -17.02
CA GLU A 233 14.13 -50.94 -15.82
C GLU A 233 13.64 -50.04 -14.67
N ILE A 234 12.98 -48.92 -14.98
CA ILE A 234 12.59 -47.88 -14.01
C ILE A 234 11.07 -47.71 -13.86
N THR A 235 10.26 -48.56 -14.50
CA THR A 235 8.79 -48.38 -14.55
C THR A 235 8.16 -48.39 -13.15
N GLY A 236 8.66 -49.20 -12.22
CA GLY A 236 8.14 -49.28 -10.84
C GLY A 236 8.47 -48.04 -9.99
N ASP A 237 9.70 -47.55 -10.10
CA ASP A 237 10.15 -46.37 -9.35
C ASP A 237 9.47 -45.10 -9.86
N LEU A 238 9.34 -44.97 -11.19
CA LEU A 238 8.65 -43.86 -11.83
C LEU A 238 7.16 -43.81 -11.46
N PHE A 239 6.51 -44.98 -11.37
CA PHE A 239 5.12 -45.07 -10.91
C PHE A 239 4.96 -44.64 -9.45
N THR A 240 5.90 -45.03 -8.59
CA THR A 240 5.91 -44.66 -7.17
C THR A 240 6.08 -43.15 -7.00
N ILE A 241 7.07 -42.56 -7.69
CA ILE A 241 7.33 -41.11 -7.66
C ILE A 241 6.15 -40.32 -8.25
N GLY A 242 5.58 -40.78 -9.37
CA GLY A 242 4.40 -40.18 -9.96
C GLY A 242 3.17 -40.22 -9.05
N THR A 243 3.01 -41.30 -8.28
CA THR A 243 1.91 -41.44 -7.30
C THR A 243 2.07 -40.45 -6.15
N TRP A 244 3.28 -40.32 -5.59
CA TRP A 244 3.57 -39.32 -4.55
C TRP A 244 3.38 -37.88 -5.04
N TRP A 245 3.81 -37.60 -6.27
CA TRP A 245 3.59 -36.30 -6.90
C TRP A 245 2.09 -35.99 -7.09
N LEU A 246 1.29 -36.97 -7.48
CA LEU A 246 -0.16 -36.81 -7.64
C LEU A 246 -0.86 -36.54 -6.29
N ILE A 247 -0.47 -37.27 -5.23
CA ILE A 247 -1.00 -37.05 -3.87
C ILE A 247 -0.69 -35.63 -3.40
N LEU A 248 0.55 -35.16 -3.61
CA LEU A 248 0.98 -33.81 -3.26
C LEU A 248 0.18 -32.75 -4.04
N THR A 249 -0.05 -32.98 -5.33
CA THR A 249 -0.85 -32.09 -6.19
C THR A 249 -2.29 -31.99 -5.68
N ILE A 250 -2.94 -33.12 -5.37
CA ILE A 250 -4.31 -33.15 -4.85
C ILE A 250 -4.40 -32.43 -3.50
N ALA A 251 -3.41 -32.62 -2.62
CA ALA A 251 -3.36 -31.95 -1.32
C ALA A 251 -3.29 -30.42 -1.43
N ILE A 252 -2.55 -29.92 -2.43
CA ILE A 252 -2.40 -28.47 -2.67
C ILE A 252 -3.66 -27.87 -3.29
N PHE A 253 -4.26 -28.54 -4.28
CA PHE A 253 -5.43 -27.99 -4.98
C PHE A 253 -6.76 -28.13 -4.23
N ASN A 254 -6.93 -29.17 -3.41
CA ASN A 254 -8.19 -29.41 -2.70
C ASN A 254 -8.12 -29.10 -1.19
N GLY A 255 -6.93 -28.93 -0.62
CA GLY A 255 -6.73 -28.82 0.83
C GLY A 255 -7.05 -30.13 1.57
N PHE A 256 -6.29 -30.48 2.60
CA PHE A 256 -6.70 -31.56 3.50
C PHE A 256 -7.88 -31.10 4.37
N THR A 257 -9.10 -31.18 3.85
CA THR A 257 -10.31 -31.07 4.69
C THR A 257 -10.53 -32.41 5.41
N GLY A 258 -9.72 -32.65 6.43
CA GLY A 258 -10.03 -33.68 7.41
C GLY A 258 -11.26 -33.26 8.21
N LEU A 259 -12.43 -33.82 7.89
CA LEU A 259 -13.51 -33.89 8.86
C LEU A 259 -13.05 -34.80 9.99
N ILE A 260 -12.45 -34.20 11.01
CA ILE A 260 -12.28 -34.84 12.31
C ILE A 260 -13.67 -34.84 12.94
N ASN A 261 -14.28 -36.02 13.06
CA ASN A 261 -15.39 -36.27 13.98
C ASN A 261 -14.88 -37.14 15.12
#